data_AF-A0A931P4K4-F1
#
_entry.id   AF-A0A931P4K4-F1
#
_cell.length_a   1.000
_cell.length_b   1.000
_cell.length_c   1.000
_cell.angle_alpha   90.00
_cell.angle_beta   90.00
_cell.angle_gamma   90.00
#
_symmetry.space_group_name_H-M   'P 1'
#
loop_
_entity.id
_entity.type
_entity.pdbx_description
1 polymer ?
#
loop_
_entity_poly.entity_id
_entity_poly.type
_entity_poly.pdbx_seq_one_letter_code
_entity_poly.pdbx_strand_id
1 'polypeptide(L)'
;MSFYLRKSLRVGPLRFNLSKSGIGVSTGIPGLRVSKGPSGTYIHMGRDGLYYRKRLDLLDTPRGQEAQHSVSTRTHPEVYETPGSGTHGPMCFVGTSSIDGMIACSADSILKDIREKESQFDLWPLVLIISIAISFATVVASVPDAVKFAVPAMLSIGTIAIYFYDSLNRTVVLMYDLDEEMVDSYSTLCDAIGQVSKCKGAWVIRAKGEVYDGRYHAGASELLNRSRLSVACGDPPFVRSNLDAPKVELGNIVLHFYPDEILVRVDGKIGSIQYAELVINSNQTRFLEDETVPSDTRIIGRTWKYVNKNGSPDRRFRNNFEIPICLYEEIKIESSSGLREVIQLSRLGIAEKLKAASAKMVSAIREAKEAEEAKAIDKYDRYIEGDTETVEEDDGQQDGENEEIDAYEVLFDLICCFMVVDGKASTKEKEKVVFIMKKVASTWSESMSKSKIDGFIASVRLIGFPAIEERVFGRLHVFKTKKQREVVIRAINLVIQADSVSNSREIALLAKINKMFDDLEVQ
;
A
#
# COMPACT_ATOMS: atom_id res chain seq x y z
N MET A 1 2.61 -4.43 -22.19
CA MET A 1 3.10 -5.74 -21.77
C MET A 1 1.92 -6.43 -21.13
N SER A 2 1.66 -7.70 -21.43
CA SER A 2 0.61 -8.45 -20.74
C SER A 2 1.09 -8.80 -19.32
N PHE A 3 0.35 -8.42 -18.29
CA PHE A 3 0.59 -8.90 -16.92
C PHE A 3 -0.15 -10.22 -16.69
N TYR A 4 0.31 -11.01 -15.73
CA TYR A 4 -0.33 -12.26 -15.35
C TYR A 4 -0.66 -12.26 -13.85
N LEU A 5 -1.91 -12.56 -13.51
CA LEU A 5 -2.36 -12.71 -12.13
C LEU A 5 -2.15 -14.15 -11.67
N ARG A 6 -1.21 -14.37 -10.74
CA ARG A 6 -0.97 -15.70 -10.16
C ARG A 6 -2.01 -15.99 -9.08
N LYS A 7 -2.64 -17.17 -9.14
CA LYS A 7 -3.53 -17.65 -8.06
C LYS A 7 -2.78 -18.10 -6.80
N SER A 8 -1.47 -18.29 -6.90
CA SER A 8 -0.65 -18.70 -5.76
C SER A 8 0.75 -18.12 -5.83
N LEU A 9 1.30 -17.78 -4.67
CA LEU A 9 2.65 -17.26 -4.51
C LEU A 9 3.40 -18.09 -3.46
N ARG A 10 4.68 -18.36 -3.69
CA ARG A 10 5.54 -19.06 -2.74
C ARG A 10 6.58 -18.10 -2.17
N VAL A 11 6.70 -18.08 -0.84
CA VAL A 11 7.71 -17.32 -0.11
C VAL A 11 8.35 -18.27 0.89
N GLY A 12 9.61 -18.65 0.64
CA GLY A 12 10.31 -19.68 1.43
C GLY A 12 9.53 -21.01 1.48
N PRO A 13 9.27 -21.57 2.68
CA PRO A 13 8.49 -22.81 2.84
C PRO A 13 6.97 -22.59 2.77
N LEU A 14 6.51 -21.33 2.77
CA LEU A 14 5.08 -20.99 2.74
C LEU A 14 4.59 -20.79 1.30
N ARG A 15 3.36 -21.25 1.04
CA ARG A 15 2.60 -21.01 -0.19
C ARG A 15 1.28 -20.33 0.15
N PHE A 16 1.11 -19.14 -0.36
CA PHE A 16 -0.11 -18.34 -0.31
C PHE A 16 -0.99 -18.69 -1.52
N ASN A 17 -2.29 -18.86 -1.33
CA ASN A 17 -3.27 -19.09 -2.39
C ASN A 17 -4.43 -18.12 -2.24
N LEU A 18 -4.89 -17.59 -3.37
CA LEU A 18 -6.08 -16.78 -3.46
C LEU A 18 -7.31 -17.69 -3.63
N SER A 19 -8.39 -17.40 -2.91
CA SER A 19 -9.69 -18.07 -3.05
C SER A 19 -10.82 -17.05 -3.02
N LYS A 20 -12.01 -17.41 -3.52
CA LYS A 20 -13.21 -16.54 -3.46
C LYS A 20 -13.59 -16.09 -2.05
N SER A 21 -13.16 -16.82 -1.03
CA SER A 21 -13.41 -16.54 0.40
C SER A 21 -12.27 -15.79 1.10
N GLY A 22 -11.18 -15.46 0.39
CA GLY A 22 -10.00 -14.78 0.94
C GLY A 22 -8.69 -15.56 0.79
N ILE A 23 -7.63 -15.11 1.47
CA ILE A 23 -6.25 -15.61 1.35
C ILE A 23 -6.02 -16.81 2.26
N GLY A 24 -5.47 -17.89 1.70
CA GLY A 24 -5.01 -19.05 2.46
C GLY A 24 -3.49 -19.20 2.46
N VAL A 25 -2.89 -19.54 3.60
CA VAL A 25 -1.47 -19.83 3.78
C VAL A 25 -1.28 -21.33 3.98
N SER A 26 -0.35 -21.94 3.26
CA SER A 26 -0.02 -23.35 3.42
C SER A 26 1.48 -23.55 3.60
N THR A 27 1.88 -24.48 4.45
CA THR A 27 3.27 -24.89 4.69
C THR A 27 3.38 -26.40 4.67
N GLY A 28 4.50 -26.94 4.22
CA GLY A 28 4.77 -28.37 4.34
C GLY A 28 5.62 -28.97 3.23
N ILE A 29 5.86 -30.27 3.39
CA ILE A 29 6.68 -31.11 2.52
C ILE A 29 5.77 -31.94 1.59
N PRO A 30 6.28 -32.47 0.47
CA PRO A 30 5.51 -33.41 -0.34
C PRO A 30 5.00 -34.58 0.52
N GLY A 31 3.69 -34.77 0.58
CA GLY A 31 3.07 -35.80 1.43
C GLY A 31 2.46 -35.31 2.74
N LEU A 32 2.84 -34.14 3.26
CA LEU A 32 2.33 -33.61 4.54
C LEU A 32 2.35 -32.08 4.53
N ARG A 33 1.17 -31.46 4.60
CA ARG A 33 0.99 -30.00 4.55
C ARG A 33 -0.05 -29.54 5.57
N VAL A 34 0.16 -28.35 6.11
CA VAL A 34 -0.81 -27.64 6.95
C VAL A 34 -1.19 -26.36 6.24
N SER A 35 -2.48 -26.14 6.05
CA SER A 35 -3.06 -24.99 5.35
C SER A 35 -3.98 -24.25 6.29
N LYS A 36 -3.75 -22.97 6.54
CA LYS A 36 -4.65 -22.07 7.26
C LYS A 36 -5.34 -21.16 6.25
N GLY A 37 -6.66 -21.17 6.19
CA GLY A 37 -7.44 -20.30 5.31
C GLY A 37 -8.64 -19.65 6.03
N PRO A 38 -9.44 -18.86 5.31
CA PRO A 38 -10.62 -18.16 5.86
C PRO A 38 -11.64 -19.11 6.50
N SER A 39 -11.67 -20.36 6.04
CA SER A 39 -12.56 -21.42 6.53
C SER A 39 -11.94 -22.34 7.60
N GLY A 40 -10.74 -22.02 8.11
CA GLY A 40 -10.08 -22.75 9.21
C GLY A 40 -8.72 -23.34 8.84
N THR A 41 -8.14 -24.08 9.79
CA THR A 41 -6.85 -24.78 9.62
C THR A 41 -7.09 -26.22 9.17
N TYR A 42 -6.41 -26.66 8.11
CA TYR A 42 -6.52 -27.96 7.50
C TYR A 42 -5.16 -28.66 7.49
N ILE A 43 -5.10 -29.92 7.89
CA ILE A 43 -3.97 -30.80 7.60
C ILE A 43 -4.31 -31.59 6.34
N HIS A 44 -3.37 -31.62 5.39
CA HIS A 44 -3.35 -32.49 4.23
C HIS A 44 -2.21 -33.51 4.38
N MET A 45 -2.52 -34.80 4.38
CA MET A 45 -1.56 -35.90 4.40
C MET A 45 -1.83 -36.80 3.18
N GLY A 46 -0.81 -37.19 2.43
CA GLY A 46 -1.02 -38.11 1.30
C GLY A 46 0.03 -38.09 0.21
N ARG A 47 0.44 -39.28 -0.25
CA ARG A 47 1.39 -39.50 -1.36
C ARG A 47 0.90 -40.71 -2.16
N ASP A 48 1.11 -40.70 -3.49
CA ASP A 48 0.83 -41.83 -4.39
C ASP A 48 -0.62 -42.36 -4.34
N GLY A 49 -1.61 -41.46 -4.31
CA GLY A 49 -3.03 -41.78 -4.54
C GLY A 49 -3.92 -41.88 -3.30
N LEU A 50 -3.36 -41.81 -2.09
CA LEU A 50 -4.12 -41.75 -0.83
C LEU A 50 -4.03 -40.35 -0.22
N TYR A 51 -5.16 -39.70 0.01
CA TYR A 51 -5.23 -38.34 0.54
C TYR A 51 -6.15 -38.28 1.78
N TYR A 52 -5.64 -37.67 2.83
CA TYR A 52 -6.32 -37.39 4.08
C TYR A 52 -6.36 -35.87 4.30
N ARG A 53 -7.55 -35.32 4.50
CA ARG A 53 -7.78 -33.91 4.82
C ARG A 53 -8.58 -33.83 6.11
N LYS A 54 -8.07 -33.13 7.13
CA LYS A 54 -8.80 -32.91 8.38
C LYS A 54 -8.70 -31.45 8.83
N ARG A 55 -9.85 -30.88 9.22
CA ARG A 55 -9.94 -29.55 9.84
C ARG A 55 -9.54 -29.66 11.31
N LEU A 56 -8.70 -28.75 11.77
CA LEU A 56 -8.33 -28.58 13.17
C LEU A 56 -9.10 -27.38 13.72
N ASP A 57 -10.07 -27.64 14.59
CA ASP A 57 -10.75 -26.59 15.36
C ASP A 57 -9.97 -26.44 16.67
N LEU A 58 -9.28 -25.30 16.83
CA LEU A 58 -8.62 -24.93 18.07
C LEU A 58 -9.15 -23.58 18.54
N LEU A 59 -9.52 -23.56 19.81
CA LEU A 59 -10.17 -22.49 20.58
C LEU A 59 -9.44 -21.14 20.53
N ASP A 60 -10.24 -20.07 20.60
CA ASP A 60 -9.87 -18.67 20.68
C ASP A 60 -8.84 -18.34 21.78
N THR A 61 -7.88 -17.45 21.48
CA THR A 61 -7.35 -16.41 22.40
C THR A 61 -6.37 -15.44 21.68
N PRO A 62 -6.07 -14.24 22.23
CA PRO A 62 -6.14 -12.97 21.50
C PRO A 62 -4.75 -12.34 21.24
N ARG A 63 -4.75 -11.32 20.37
CA ARG A 63 -3.60 -10.49 20.02
C ARG A 63 -3.56 -9.27 20.95
N GLY A 64 -2.40 -8.97 21.54
CA GLY A 64 -2.19 -7.77 22.37
C GLY A 64 -0.75 -7.24 22.31
N GLN A 65 -0.66 -5.97 21.91
CA GLN A 65 0.22 -4.86 22.38
C GLN A 65 1.76 -5.00 22.34
N GLU A 66 2.45 -4.17 21.55
CA GLU A 66 2.97 -2.79 21.81
C GLU A 66 4.42 -2.80 22.32
N ALA A 67 5.30 -2.04 21.65
CA ALA A 67 6.44 -1.39 22.29
C ALA A 67 6.89 -0.18 21.45
N GLN A 68 6.55 1.00 21.96
CA GLN A 68 7.12 2.30 21.62
C GLN A 68 8.61 2.33 21.99
N HIS A 69 9.46 3.06 21.26
CA HIS A 69 10.50 3.91 21.85
C HIS A 69 11.11 4.88 20.83
N SER A 70 11.65 5.96 21.37
CA SER A 70 11.81 7.29 20.79
C SER A 70 13.27 7.75 20.74
N VAL A 71 13.54 8.76 19.88
CA VAL A 71 14.54 9.86 20.01
C VAL A 71 15.91 9.76 19.28
N SER A 72 16.07 10.73 18.36
CA SER A 72 17.21 11.59 17.93
C SER A 72 18.47 11.09 17.17
N THR A 73 18.51 11.47 15.89
CA THR A 73 19.40 12.45 15.21
C THR A 73 20.91 12.53 15.52
N ARG A 74 21.76 12.34 14.48
CA ARG A 74 22.67 13.36 13.88
C ARG A 74 23.70 12.72 12.93
N THR A 75 23.83 13.23 11.69
CA THR A 75 25.14 13.66 11.11
C THR A 75 25.00 14.45 9.80
N HIS A 76 26.03 15.28 9.56
CA HIS A 76 26.28 16.29 8.52
C HIS A 76 26.19 15.83 7.05
N PRO A 77 25.95 16.76 6.10
CA PRO A 77 26.27 16.57 4.68
C PRO A 77 27.70 17.01 4.36
N GLU A 78 28.46 16.14 3.68
CA GLU A 78 29.66 16.51 2.93
C GLU A 78 29.29 16.82 1.48
N VAL A 79 29.66 18.03 1.07
CA VAL A 79 29.57 18.56 -0.29
C VAL A 79 30.81 18.13 -1.05
N TYR A 80 30.64 17.60 -2.26
CA TYR A 80 31.73 17.49 -3.23
C TYR A 80 31.42 18.37 -4.44
N GLU A 81 32.12 19.51 -4.52
CA GLU A 81 32.35 20.25 -5.76
C GLU A 81 33.60 19.68 -6.45
N THR A 82 33.58 19.57 -7.77
CA THR A 82 34.80 19.62 -8.58
C THR A 82 34.57 20.44 -9.86
N PRO A 83 35.63 21.06 -10.42
CA PRO A 83 35.52 22.27 -11.24
C PRO A 83 35.72 22.04 -12.74
N GLY A 84 35.09 22.92 -13.55
CA GLY A 84 35.75 23.58 -14.69
C GLY A 84 35.53 23.02 -16.10
N SER A 85 34.59 23.62 -16.85
CA SER A 85 34.78 23.98 -18.26
C SER A 85 33.94 25.23 -18.55
N GLY A 86 34.60 26.35 -18.85
CA GLY A 86 34.00 27.69 -18.99
C GLY A 86 33.19 27.91 -20.28
N THR A 87 32.43 26.92 -20.72
CA THR A 87 31.60 26.97 -21.95
C THR A 87 30.11 26.72 -21.69
N HIS A 88 29.76 26.25 -20.49
CA HIS A 88 28.40 25.98 -20.06
C HIS A 88 28.18 26.47 -18.61
N GLY A 89 26.92 26.65 -18.22
CA GLY A 89 26.53 26.92 -16.83
C GLY A 89 26.74 25.71 -15.92
N PRO A 90 26.66 25.88 -14.59
CA PRO A 90 26.62 24.76 -13.65
C PRO A 90 25.44 23.84 -13.99
N MET A 91 25.67 22.52 -14.00
CA MET A 91 24.61 21.54 -14.24
C MET A 91 23.66 21.50 -13.05
N CYS A 92 22.40 21.84 -13.25
CA CYS A 92 21.36 21.69 -12.23
C CYS A 92 20.82 20.26 -12.27
N PHE A 93 20.84 19.57 -11.13
CA PHE A 93 20.20 18.28 -10.98
C PHE A 93 18.68 18.44 -11.18
N VAL A 94 18.12 17.59 -12.04
CA VAL A 94 16.68 17.50 -12.26
C VAL A 94 16.26 16.14 -11.73
N GLY A 95 15.78 16.11 -10.49
CA GLY A 95 15.36 14.87 -9.84
C GLY A 95 14.95 15.08 -8.38
N THR A 96 14.26 14.10 -7.81
CA THR A 96 13.85 14.09 -6.40
C THR A 96 15.05 14.02 -5.46
N SER A 97 15.08 14.87 -4.43
CA SER A 97 16.21 15.00 -3.50
C SER A 97 16.04 14.25 -2.16
N SER A 98 14.82 13.92 -1.73
CA SER A 98 14.59 13.13 -0.50
C SER A 98 13.18 12.52 -0.41
N ILE A 99 13.07 11.39 0.30
CA ILE A 99 11.85 10.58 0.45
C ILE A 99 10.95 11.08 1.59
N ASP A 100 11.45 11.95 2.46
CA ASP A 100 10.80 12.27 3.74
C ASP A 100 9.43 12.97 3.60
N GLY A 101 9.04 13.38 2.38
CA GLY A 101 7.71 13.90 2.04
C GLY A 101 6.81 12.93 1.25
N MET A 102 7.26 11.72 0.91
CA MET A 102 6.56 10.76 0.05
C MET A 102 5.69 9.77 0.85
N ILE A 103 4.71 10.30 1.59
CA ILE A 103 3.84 9.51 2.46
C ILE A 103 2.38 9.72 2.05
N ALA A 104 1.74 8.69 1.50
CA ALA A 104 0.30 8.68 1.25
C ALA A 104 -0.46 8.09 2.46
N CYS A 105 -1.51 8.79 2.92
CA CYS A 105 -2.27 8.48 4.14
C CYS A 105 -2.95 7.09 4.23
N SER A 106 -2.97 6.29 3.15
CA SER A 106 -3.66 4.99 3.11
C SER A 106 -2.74 3.77 3.22
N ALA A 107 -1.44 3.92 2.95
CA ALA A 107 -0.45 2.82 2.90
C ALA A 107 0.50 2.82 4.10
N ASP A 108 0.24 3.64 5.11
CA ASP A 108 1.10 3.85 6.26
C ASP A 108 1.43 2.57 7.03
N SER A 109 0.47 1.64 7.16
CA SER A 109 0.71 0.36 7.84
C SER A 109 1.62 -0.55 7.03
N ILE A 110 1.39 -0.67 5.73
CA ILE A 110 2.18 -1.53 4.83
C ILE A 110 3.60 -0.98 4.67
N LEU A 111 3.75 0.34 4.50
CA LEU A 111 5.06 0.97 4.40
C LEU A 111 5.84 0.91 5.72
N LYS A 112 5.17 1.03 6.87
CA LYS A 112 5.79 0.80 8.18
C LYS A 112 6.27 -0.64 8.30
N ASP A 113 5.44 -1.60 7.92
CA ASP A 113 5.81 -3.02 7.94
C ASP A 113 7.03 -3.26 7.03
N ILE A 114 7.04 -2.73 5.80
CA ILE A 114 8.17 -2.86 4.87
C ILE A 114 9.46 -2.27 5.47
N ARG A 115 9.40 -1.04 6.00
CA ARG A 115 10.58 -0.37 6.59
C ARG A 115 11.08 -1.09 7.84
N GLU A 116 10.17 -1.55 8.71
CA GLU A 116 10.52 -2.31 9.89
C GLU A 116 11.24 -3.60 9.51
N LYS A 117 10.71 -4.34 8.53
CA LYS A 117 11.33 -5.57 8.01
C LYS A 117 12.67 -5.33 7.31
N GLU A 118 12.81 -4.20 6.62
CA GLU A 118 14.06 -3.80 5.98
C GLU A 118 15.17 -3.55 7.02
N SER A 119 14.84 -2.92 8.14
CA SER A 119 15.80 -2.56 9.20
C SER A 119 16.28 -3.73 10.07
N GLN A 120 15.65 -4.91 9.99
CA GLN A 120 16.05 -6.07 10.78
C GLN A 120 17.32 -6.70 10.23
N PHE A 121 18.30 -6.98 11.10
CA PHE A 121 19.51 -7.70 10.73
C PHE A 121 19.20 -9.18 10.47
N ASP A 122 19.79 -9.75 9.42
CA ASP A 122 19.76 -11.19 9.21
C ASP A 122 20.54 -11.88 10.33
N LEU A 123 19.89 -12.78 11.07
CA LEU A 123 20.52 -13.56 12.12
C LEU A 123 21.22 -14.79 11.53
N TRP A 124 20.72 -15.33 10.41
CA TRP A 124 21.25 -16.53 9.77
C TRP A 124 22.75 -16.48 9.42
N PRO A 125 23.38 -15.36 8.99
CA PRO A 125 24.80 -15.32 8.70
C PRO A 125 25.64 -15.44 9.97
N LEU A 126 25.21 -14.82 11.07
CA LEU A 126 25.86 -14.95 12.37
C LEU A 126 25.76 -16.39 12.89
N VAL A 127 24.58 -17.01 12.77
CA VAL A 127 24.40 -18.40 13.19
C VAL A 127 25.21 -19.35 12.32
N LEU A 128 25.35 -19.08 11.02
CA LEU A 128 26.22 -19.86 10.14
C LEU A 128 27.69 -19.78 10.58
N ILE A 129 28.18 -18.58 10.89
CA ILE A 129 29.56 -18.37 11.37
C ILE A 129 29.78 -19.10 12.71
N ILE A 130 28.85 -18.97 13.66
CA ILE A 130 28.91 -19.67 14.96
C ILE A 130 28.87 -21.19 14.74
N SER A 131 28.03 -21.67 13.83
CA SER A 131 27.91 -23.10 13.51
C SER A 131 29.20 -23.67 12.92
N ILE A 132 29.87 -22.92 12.04
CA ILE A 132 31.18 -23.29 11.49
C ILE A 132 32.24 -23.31 12.60
N ALA A 133 32.25 -22.31 13.49
CA ALA A 133 33.21 -22.25 14.59
C ALA A 133 33.03 -23.41 15.60
N ILE A 134 31.79 -23.74 15.97
CA ILE A 134 31.48 -24.88 16.85
C ILE A 134 31.88 -26.19 16.17
N SER A 135 31.56 -26.35 14.88
CA SER A 135 31.96 -27.52 14.11
C SER A 135 33.48 -27.69 14.08
N PHE A 136 34.23 -26.61 13.85
CA PHE A 136 35.69 -26.63 13.89
C PHE A 136 36.24 -26.97 15.29
N ALA A 137 35.65 -26.43 16.35
CA ALA A 137 36.05 -26.73 17.73
C ALA A 137 35.92 -28.23 18.06
N THR A 138 34.89 -28.92 17.54
CA THR A 138 34.76 -30.38 17.73
C THR A 138 35.90 -31.17 17.08
N VAL A 139 36.47 -30.69 15.97
CA VAL A 139 37.62 -31.35 15.32
C VAL A 139 38.88 -31.18 16.15
N VAL A 140 39.11 -29.99 16.70
CA VAL A 140 40.29 -29.67 17.53
C VAL A 140 40.25 -30.37 18.90
N ALA A 141 39.07 -30.48 19.52
CA ALA A 141 38.89 -31.05 20.85
C ALA A 141 38.92 -32.59 20.90
N SER A 142 39.31 -33.25 19.80
CA SER A 142 39.50 -34.72 19.71
C SER A 142 38.35 -35.57 20.25
N VAL A 143 37.11 -35.08 20.15
CA VAL A 143 35.88 -35.84 20.51
C VAL A 143 35.67 -37.08 19.63
N PRO A 144 34.83 -38.04 20.05
CA PRO A 144 34.52 -39.23 19.27
C PRO A 144 34.03 -38.90 17.86
N ASP A 145 34.37 -39.74 16.87
CA ASP A 145 34.08 -39.49 15.46
C ASP A 145 32.58 -39.32 15.19
N ALA A 146 31.71 -40.03 15.92
CA ALA A 146 30.27 -39.85 15.84
C ALA A 146 29.82 -38.40 16.13
N VAL A 147 30.46 -37.73 17.09
CA VAL A 147 30.14 -36.35 17.49
C VAL A 147 30.60 -35.35 16.43
N LYS A 148 31.76 -35.60 15.80
CA LYS A 148 32.31 -34.76 14.71
C LYS A 148 31.37 -34.68 13.50
N PHE A 149 30.59 -35.72 13.24
CA PHE A 149 29.61 -35.73 12.15
C PHE A 149 28.19 -35.30 12.60
N ALA A 150 27.76 -35.68 13.80
CA ALA A 150 26.42 -35.37 14.29
C ALA A 150 26.21 -33.88 14.58
N VAL A 151 27.21 -33.19 15.15
CA VAL A 151 27.08 -31.78 15.54
C VAL A 151 26.95 -30.85 14.33
N PRO A 152 27.80 -30.93 13.28
CA PRO A 152 27.63 -30.10 12.08
C PRO A 152 26.31 -30.38 11.35
N ALA A 153 25.86 -31.65 11.31
CA ALA A 153 24.59 -32.00 10.70
C ALA A 153 23.42 -31.32 11.43
N MET A 154 23.39 -31.35 12.77
CA MET A 154 22.35 -30.68 13.56
C MET A 154 22.40 -29.15 13.42
N LEU A 155 23.58 -28.55 13.44
CA LEU A 155 23.78 -27.11 13.27
C LEU A 155 23.39 -26.63 11.86
N SER A 156 23.65 -27.44 10.83
CA SER A 156 23.23 -27.13 9.47
C SER A 156 21.70 -27.09 9.34
N ILE A 157 20.99 -28.04 9.97
CA ILE A 157 19.52 -28.05 10.01
C ILE A 157 18.99 -26.82 10.74
N GLY A 158 19.59 -26.45 11.89
CA GLY A 158 19.23 -25.25 12.64
C GLY A 158 19.47 -23.96 11.84
N THR A 159 20.60 -23.86 11.14
CA THR A 159 20.93 -22.70 10.30
C THR A 159 19.95 -22.57 9.13
N ILE A 160 19.57 -23.69 8.49
CA ILE A 160 18.56 -23.72 7.44
C ILE A 160 17.19 -23.27 7.98
N ALA A 161 16.81 -23.71 9.19
CA ALA A 161 15.57 -23.29 9.82
C ALA A 161 15.54 -21.78 10.12
N ILE A 162 16.65 -21.22 10.61
CA ILE A 162 16.77 -19.79 10.89
C ILE A 162 16.81 -18.97 9.60
N TYR A 163 17.48 -19.45 8.55
CA TYR A 163 17.43 -18.84 7.22
C TYR A 163 15.99 -18.73 6.70
N PHE A 164 15.19 -19.79 6.84
CA PHE A 164 13.77 -19.73 6.46
C PHE A 164 12.96 -18.81 7.35
N TYR A 165 13.22 -18.78 8.66
CA TYR A 165 12.56 -17.87 9.59
C TYR A 165 12.83 -16.40 9.24
N ASP A 166 14.09 -16.03 9.00
CA ASP A 166 14.49 -14.68 8.60
C ASP A 166 13.88 -14.31 7.24
N SER A 167 13.94 -15.21 6.25
CA SER A 167 13.36 -14.97 4.91
C SER A 167 11.85 -14.73 4.96
N LEU A 168 11.13 -15.44 5.83
CA LEU A 168 9.70 -15.25 6.02
C LEU A 168 9.39 -13.94 6.76
N ASN A 169 10.15 -13.64 7.80
CA ASN A 169 9.93 -12.44 8.60
C ASN A 169 10.24 -11.17 7.82
N ARG A 170 11.21 -11.20 6.90
CA ARG A 170 11.56 -10.01 6.12
C ARG A 170 10.72 -9.81 4.87
N THR A 171 9.92 -10.79 4.45
CA THR A 171 9.12 -10.67 3.21
C THR A 171 7.69 -10.21 3.48
N VAL A 172 7.31 -9.06 2.94
CA VAL A 172 5.93 -8.59 2.88
C VAL A 172 5.26 -9.17 1.64
N VAL A 173 4.10 -9.79 1.84
CA VAL A 173 3.34 -10.46 0.77
C VAL A 173 2.13 -9.61 0.41
N LEU A 174 2.10 -9.12 -0.83
CA LEU A 174 0.98 -8.36 -1.38
C LEU A 174 0.14 -9.28 -2.25
N MET A 175 -1.11 -9.53 -1.86
CA MET A 175 -2.06 -10.36 -2.62
C MET A 175 -3.17 -9.48 -3.16
N TYR A 176 -3.20 -9.34 -4.48
CA TYR A 176 -4.24 -8.61 -5.20
C TYR A 176 -5.32 -9.57 -5.68
N ASP A 177 -6.56 -9.25 -5.37
CA ASP A 177 -7.75 -9.82 -6.00
C ASP A 177 -8.40 -8.69 -6.80
N LEU A 178 -8.34 -8.76 -8.13
CA LEU A 178 -8.78 -7.70 -9.02
C LEU A 178 -10.10 -8.12 -9.66
N ASP A 179 -11.08 -7.22 -9.66
CA ASP A 179 -12.30 -7.38 -10.45
C ASP A 179 -12.03 -7.14 -11.94
N GLU A 180 -13.02 -7.43 -12.79
CA GLU A 180 -12.86 -7.38 -14.25
C GLU A 180 -12.53 -5.96 -14.76
N GLU A 181 -13.14 -4.95 -14.16
CA GLU A 181 -12.91 -3.53 -14.47
C GLU A 181 -11.51 -3.07 -14.08
N MET A 182 -11.03 -3.48 -12.89
CA MET A 182 -9.67 -3.15 -12.46
C MET A 182 -8.63 -3.91 -13.28
N VAL A 183 -8.90 -5.14 -13.70
CA VAL A 183 -8.03 -5.91 -14.63
C VAL A 183 -7.87 -5.18 -15.95
N ASP A 184 -8.95 -4.69 -16.56
CA ASP A 184 -8.90 -3.97 -17.84
C ASP A 184 -8.11 -2.65 -17.71
N SER A 185 -8.38 -1.89 -16.65
CA SER A 185 -7.68 -0.64 -16.36
C SER A 185 -6.19 -0.85 -16.11
N TYR A 186 -5.82 -1.85 -15.31
CA TYR A 186 -4.42 -2.19 -15.04
C TYR A 186 -3.70 -2.76 -16.27
N SER A 187 -4.42 -3.48 -17.15
CA SER A 187 -3.87 -3.97 -18.42
C SER A 187 -3.49 -2.81 -19.34
N THR A 188 -4.35 -1.79 -19.40
CA THR A 188 -4.13 -0.57 -20.18
C THR A 188 -2.87 0.16 -19.69
N LEU A 189 -2.68 0.23 -18.37
CA LEU A 189 -1.46 0.80 -17.76
C LEU A 189 -0.21 0.00 -18.10
N CYS A 190 -0.24 -1.33 -17.94
CA CYS A 190 0.88 -2.21 -18.27
C CYS A 190 1.24 -2.15 -19.76
N ASP A 191 0.26 -1.93 -20.64
CA ASP A 191 0.46 -1.73 -22.07
C ASP A 191 1.05 -0.37 -22.40
N ALA A 192 0.63 0.69 -21.73
CA ALA A 192 1.23 2.01 -21.89
C ALA A 192 2.71 2.01 -21.46
N ILE A 193 3.04 1.46 -20.28
CA ILE A 193 4.42 1.31 -19.80
C ILE A 193 5.22 0.37 -20.72
N GLY A 194 4.59 -0.69 -21.21
CA GLY A 194 5.20 -1.60 -22.18
C GLY A 194 5.46 -0.97 -23.55
N GLN A 195 4.83 0.16 -23.91
CA GLN A 195 5.21 0.91 -25.11
C GLN A 195 6.52 1.67 -24.91
N VAL A 196 6.78 2.16 -23.69
CA VAL A 196 8.05 2.79 -23.31
C VAL A 196 9.21 1.83 -23.51
N SER A 197 9.06 0.55 -23.10
CA SER A 197 10.11 -0.46 -23.28
C SER A 197 10.36 -0.85 -24.75
N LYS A 198 9.38 -0.60 -25.63
CA LYS A 198 9.47 -0.90 -27.07
C LYS A 198 10.18 0.20 -27.85
N CYS A 199 10.37 1.38 -27.27
CA CYS A 199 11.16 2.45 -27.87
C CYS A 199 12.61 2.02 -28.05
N LYS A 200 13.20 2.36 -29.20
CA LYS A 200 14.63 2.10 -29.45
C LYS A 200 15.51 3.07 -28.67
N GLY A 201 15.05 4.31 -28.48
CA GLY A 201 15.65 5.31 -27.62
C GLY A 201 14.73 5.68 -26.46
N ALA A 202 15.13 5.33 -25.23
CA ALA A 202 14.44 5.73 -24.02
C ALA A 202 15.49 6.12 -22.97
N TRP A 203 15.38 7.33 -22.44
CA TRP A 203 16.37 7.91 -21.54
C TRP A 203 15.73 8.68 -20.40
N VAL A 204 16.47 8.80 -19.31
CA VAL A 204 16.15 9.64 -18.15
C VAL A 204 17.13 10.80 -18.13
N ILE A 205 16.62 12.02 -18.02
CA ILE A 205 17.41 13.25 -17.96
C ILE A 205 17.86 13.46 -16.51
N ARG A 206 19.17 13.40 -16.25
CA ARG A 206 19.78 13.55 -14.91
C ARG A 206 20.06 14.98 -14.52
N ALA A 207 20.50 15.75 -15.51
CA ALA A 207 20.92 17.13 -15.31
C ALA A 207 20.76 17.92 -16.59
N LYS A 208 20.47 19.21 -16.43
CA LYS A 208 20.43 20.19 -17.51
C LYS A 208 21.44 21.30 -17.23
N GLY A 209 22.17 21.72 -18.26
CA GLY A 209 23.05 22.90 -18.20
C GLY A 209 22.79 23.82 -19.38
N GLU A 210 22.65 25.12 -19.14
CA GLU A 210 22.55 26.11 -20.23
C GLU A 210 23.90 26.26 -20.95
N VAL A 211 23.85 26.37 -22.28
CA VAL A 211 25.03 26.55 -23.12
C VAL A 211 25.21 28.03 -23.44
N TYR A 212 26.34 28.62 -23.03
CA TYR A 212 26.61 30.04 -23.25
C TYR A 212 27.20 30.34 -24.64
N ASP A 213 27.95 29.41 -25.25
CA ASP A 213 28.48 29.56 -26.60
C ASP A 213 28.03 28.42 -27.53
N GLY A 214 26.86 28.59 -28.14
CA GLY A 214 26.27 27.61 -29.05
C GLY A 214 27.13 27.26 -30.27
N ARG A 215 28.16 28.05 -30.63
CA ARG A 215 29.03 27.75 -31.78
C ARG A 215 29.83 26.46 -31.62
N TYR A 216 30.16 26.10 -30.39
CA TYR A 216 30.93 24.89 -30.05
C TYR A 216 30.06 23.69 -29.68
N HIS A 217 28.74 23.89 -29.62
CA HIS A 217 27.75 22.88 -29.25
C HIS A 217 26.66 22.72 -30.33
N ALA A 218 27.04 22.81 -31.61
CA ALA A 218 26.13 22.64 -32.75
C ALA A 218 24.88 23.55 -32.78
N GLY A 219 24.93 24.68 -32.05
CA GLY A 219 23.79 25.59 -31.87
C GLY A 219 22.82 25.18 -30.76
N ALA A 220 23.14 24.17 -29.93
CA ALA A 220 22.33 23.76 -28.79
C ALA A 220 22.21 24.89 -27.76
N SER A 221 21.00 25.11 -27.24
CA SER A 221 20.76 26.01 -26.10
C SER A 221 20.98 25.33 -24.75
N GLU A 222 20.88 24.01 -24.68
CA GLU A 222 20.98 23.21 -23.46
C GLU A 222 21.84 21.96 -23.69
N LEU A 223 22.64 21.60 -22.69
CA LEU A 223 23.37 20.35 -22.59
C LEU A 223 22.64 19.43 -21.61
N LEU A 224 22.28 18.24 -22.07
CA LEU A 224 21.52 17.26 -21.29
C LEU A 224 22.43 16.08 -20.93
N ASN A 225 22.53 15.75 -19.66
CA ASN A 225 23.08 14.46 -19.23
C ASN A 225 21.94 13.45 -19.13
N ARG A 226 21.96 12.43 -20.00
CA ARG A 226 20.92 11.41 -20.08
C ARG A 226 21.49 10.02 -19.83
N SER A 227 20.73 9.19 -19.13
CA SER A 227 21.04 7.77 -18.88
C SER A 227 19.98 6.89 -19.52
N ARG A 228 20.34 5.71 -20.02
CA ARG A 228 19.37 4.80 -20.66
C ARG A 228 18.32 4.36 -19.64
N LEU A 229 17.05 4.47 -20.03
CA LEU A 229 15.92 3.98 -19.25
C LEU A 229 15.82 2.45 -19.37
N SER A 230 15.60 1.78 -18.26
CA SER A 230 15.34 0.34 -18.19
C SER A 230 13.92 0.10 -17.70
N VAL A 231 13.17 -0.73 -18.43
CA VAL A 231 11.80 -1.13 -18.09
C VAL A 231 11.77 -2.65 -18.05
N ALA A 232 11.34 -3.20 -16.92
CA ALA A 232 11.24 -4.63 -16.66
C ALA A 232 9.93 -4.93 -15.92
N CYS A 233 9.74 -6.18 -15.50
CA CYS A 233 8.71 -6.53 -14.52
C CYS A 233 9.39 -7.13 -13.28
N GLY A 234 8.80 -6.87 -12.11
CA GLY A 234 9.23 -7.51 -10.86
C GLY A 234 8.95 -6.66 -9.63
N ASP A 235 9.02 -7.31 -8.47
CA ASP A 235 8.78 -6.70 -7.17
C ASP A 235 10.06 -6.03 -6.61
N PRO A 236 9.92 -5.03 -5.73
CA PRO A 236 11.06 -4.52 -4.96
C PRO A 236 11.59 -5.60 -4.00
N PRO A 237 12.83 -5.44 -3.48
CA PRO A 237 13.36 -6.36 -2.48
C PRO A 237 12.41 -6.47 -1.29
N PHE A 238 12.37 -7.65 -0.66
CA PHE A 238 11.53 -7.92 0.52
C PHE A 238 10.02 -7.82 0.27
N VAL A 239 9.57 -7.50 -0.95
CA VAL A 239 8.17 -7.54 -1.34
C VAL A 239 7.96 -8.68 -2.33
N ARG A 240 6.86 -9.40 -2.16
CA ARG A 240 6.43 -10.43 -3.11
C ARG A 240 4.96 -10.27 -3.42
N SER A 241 4.65 -10.11 -4.70
CA SER A 241 3.28 -9.98 -5.18
C SER A 241 2.85 -11.19 -6.02
N ASN A 242 1.54 -11.43 -6.07
CA ASN A 242 0.98 -12.35 -7.06
C ASN A 242 0.92 -11.74 -8.47
N LEU A 243 1.08 -10.43 -8.59
CA LEU A 243 1.23 -9.72 -9.85
C LEU A 243 2.69 -9.69 -10.28
N ASP A 244 2.92 -9.44 -11.57
CA ASP A 244 4.24 -9.08 -12.09
C ASP A 244 4.21 -7.60 -12.48
N ALA A 245 4.49 -6.75 -11.50
CA ALA A 245 4.32 -5.30 -11.64
C ALA A 245 5.36 -4.72 -12.61
N PRO A 246 4.95 -3.82 -13.53
CA PRO A 246 5.91 -3.07 -14.34
C PRO A 246 6.86 -2.27 -13.44
N LYS A 247 8.15 -2.37 -13.74
CA LYS A 247 9.27 -1.75 -13.06
C LYS A 247 9.96 -0.78 -14.01
N VAL A 248 10.08 0.49 -13.62
CA VAL A 248 10.76 1.53 -14.40
C VAL A 248 11.93 2.07 -13.60
N GLU A 249 13.15 1.87 -14.11
CA GLU A 249 14.39 2.31 -13.47
C GLU A 249 14.75 3.72 -13.94
N LEU A 250 14.52 4.69 -13.05
CA LEU A 250 14.88 6.09 -13.20
C LEU A 250 16.21 6.38 -12.51
N GLY A 251 17.19 5.47 -12.59
CA GLY A 251 18.53 5.59 -11.98
C GLY A 251 18.58 5.15 -10.54
N ASN A 252 18.76 6.08 -9.62
CA ASN A 252 18.69 5.80 -8.18
C ASN A 252 17.23 5.62 -7.71
N ILE A 253 16.26 6.09 -8.50
CA ILE A 253 14.84 5.90 -8.27
C ILE A 253 14.34 4.70 -9.10
N VAL A 254 13.56 3.83 -8.48
CA VAL A 254 12.88 2.72 -9.17
C VAL A 254 11.39 2.79 -8.84
N LEU A 255 10.55 2.85 -9.87
CA LEU A 255 9.10 2.85 -9.76
C LEU A 255 8.56 1.45 -10.04
N HIS A 256 7.72 0.92 -9.14
CA HIS A 256 6.98 -0.32 -9.31
C HIS A 256 5.48 -0.01 -9.33
N PHE A 257 4.82 -0.31 -10.44
CA PHE A 257 3.42 0.08 -10.68
C PHE A 257 2.46 -1.05 -10.25
N TYR A 258 1.88 -0.96 -9.06
CA TYR A 258 0.82 -1.86 -8.59
C TYR A 258 -0.57 -1.28 -8.88
N PRO A 259 -1.66 -2.06 -8.79
CA PRO A 259 -3.00 -1.57 -9.15
C PRO A 259 -3.52 -0.43 -8.24
N ASP A 260 -3.19 -0.44 -6.96
CA ASP A 260 -3.64 0.53 -5.96
C ASP A 260 -2.69 1.73 -5.83
N GLU A 261 -1.39 1.48 -5.90
CA GLU A 261 -0.36 2.51 -5.74
C GLU A 261 0.93 2.22 -6.52
N ILE A 262 1.80 3.22 -6.60
CA ILE A 262 3.13 3.11 -7.18
C ILE A 262 4.13 3.05 -6.04
N LEU A 263 4.82 1.93 -5.87
CA LEU A 263 5.93 1.84 -4.92
C LEU A 263 7.17 2.48 -5.51
N VAL A 264 7.78 3.38 -4.75
CA VAL A 264 8.95 4.16 -5.15
C VAL A 264 10.12 3.75 -4.27
N ARG A 265 11.19 3.24 -4.87
CA ARG A 265 12.44 2.94 -4.18
C ARG A 265 13.49 3.99 -4.49
N VAL A 266 14.05 4.63 -3.45
CA VAL A 266 15.17 5.56 -3.57
C VAL A 266 16.21 5.21 -2.51
N ASP A 267 17.45 4.97 -2.93
CA ASP A 267 18.59 4.66 -2.04
C ASP A 267 18.32 3.57 -0.99
N GLY A 268 17.62 2.51 -1.42
CA GLY A 268 17.24 1.36 -0.57
C GLY A 268 15.84 1.51 0.04
N LYS A 269 15.48 2.71 0.49
CA LYS A 269 14.20 2.99 1.13
C LYS A 269 13.02 2.92 0.16
N ILE A 270 11.88 2.48 0.68
CA ILE A 270 10.62 2.38 -0.06
C ILE A 270 9.60 3.40 0.45
N GLY A 271 8.98 4.12 -0.47
CA GLY A 271 7.78 4.94 -0.30
C GLY A 271 6.68 4.51 -1.28
N SER A 272 5.53 5.17 -1.21
CA SER A 272 4.46 4.96 -2.19
C SER A 272 3.85 6.28 -2.66
N ILE A 273 3.28 6.26 -3.86
CA ILE A 273 2.61 7.38 -4.50
C ILE A 273 1.28 6.87 -5.05
N GLN A 274 0.19 7.58 -4.78
CA GLN A 274 -1.11 7.27 -5.36
C GLN A 274 -1.19 7.76 -6.81
N TYR A 275 -1.94 7.03 -7.66
CA TYR A 275 -2.16 7.46 -9.04
C TYR A 275 -2.83 8.84 -9.14
N ALA A 276 -3.66 9.21 -8.16
CA ALA A 276 -4.32 10.51 -8.11
C ALA A 276 -3.35 11.69 -7.88
N GLU A 277 -2.17 11.42 -7.30
CA GLU A 277 -1.13 12.43 -7.08
C GLU A 277 -0.23 12.62 -8.31
N LEU A 278 -0.30 11.71 -9.28
CA LEU A 278 0.61 11.66 -10.42
C LEU A 278 0.19 12.62 -11.53
N VAL A 279 1.05 13.59 -11.81
CA VAL A 279 0.90 14.54 -12.92
C VAL A 279 1.86 14.16 -14.04
N ILE A 280 1.30 13.79 -15.19
CA ILE A 280 2.06 13.46 -16.39
C ILE A 280 1.85 14.55 -17.43
N ASN A 281 2.95 15.23 -17.79
CA ASN A 281 3.00 16.25 -18.81
C ASN A 281 3.90 15.80 -19.96
N SER A 282 3.51 16.09 -21.19
CA SER A 282 4.26 15.73 -22.38
C SER A 282 4.63 16.96 -23.18
N ASN A 283 5.85 17.00 -23.71
CA ASN A 283 6.29 18.00 -24.65
C ASN A 283 7.08 17.34 -25.78
N GLN A 284 7.11 17.98 -26.96
CA GLN A 284 8.00 17.57 -28.04
C GLN A 284 9.24 18.47 -28.02
N THR A 285 10.42 17.85 -28.09
CA THR A 285 11.69 18.57 -28.07
C THR A 285 12.51 18.27 -29.31
N ARG A 286 13.23 19.28 -29.80
CA ARG A 286 14.19 19.13 -30.89
C ARG A 286 15.53 18.83 -30.26
N PHE A 287 16.01 17.60 -30.43
CA PHE A 287 17.26 17.13 -29.85
C PHE A 287 18.32 16.94 -30.93
N LEU A 288 19.53 17.42 -30.64
CA LEU A 288 20.70 17.26 -31.49
C LEU A 288 21.38 15.94 -31.14
N GLU A 289 21.20 14.93 -32.01
CA GLU A 289 21.67 13.58 -31.75
C GLU A 289 23.05 13.39 -32.40
N ASP A 290 24.11 13.58 -31.62
CA ASP A 290 25.50 13.41 -32.06
C ASP A 290 25.98 11.95 -31.97
N GLU A 291 25.22 11.09 -31.30
CA GLU A 291 25.43 9.64 -31.23
C GLU A 291 24.68 8.90 -32.37
N THR A 292 24.32 7.64 -32.13
CA THR A 292 23.55 6.83 -33.08
C THR A 292 22.06 7.14 -32.95
N VAL A 293 21.46 7.67 -34.02
CA VAL A 293 20.01 7.95 -34.08
C VAL A 293 19.21 6.64 -33.99
N PRO A 294 18.26 6.51 -33.05
CA PRO A 294 17.37 5.37 -33.01
C PRO A 294 16.49 5.30 -34.26
N SER A 295 16.28 4.11 -34.82
CA SER A 295 15.57 3.92 -36.09
C SER A 295 14.08 4.26 -36.06
N ASP A 296 13.47 4.40 -34.88
CA ASP A 296 12.08 4.80 -34.68
C ASP A 296 11.90 6.32 -34.51
N THR A 297 12.99 7.08 -34.64
CA THR A 297 13.03 8.53 -34.47
C THR A 297 12.59 9.27 -35.74
N ARG A 298 11.84 10.36 -35.56
CA ARG A 298 11.55 11.31 -36.65
C ARG A 298 12.65 12.38 -36.75
N ILE A 299 13.44 12.35 -37.82
CA ILE A 299 14.43 13.39 -38.13
C ILE A 299 13.71 14.57 -38.80
N ILE A 300 13.84 15.77 -38.24
CA ILE A 300 13.17 17.00 -38.72
C ILE A 300 14.12 17.97 -39.44
N GLY A 301 15.43 17.77 -39.30
CA GLY A 301 16.44 18.62 -39.91
C GLY A 301 17.85 18.12 -39.65
N ARG A 302 18.85 18.88 -40.09
CA ARG A 302 20.28 18.62 -39.85
C ARG A 302 20.97 19.95 -39.57
N THR A 303 21.96 19.93 -38.69
CA THR A 303 22.87 21.05 -38.40
C THR A 303 24.31 20.58 -38.53
N TRP A 304 25.28 21.47 -38.33
CA TRP A 304 26.70 21.13 -38.30
C TRP A 304 27.21 21.14 -36.86
N LYS A 305 28.19 20.27 -36.55
CA LYS A 305 28.82 20.23 -35.22
C LYS A 305 29.37 21.59 -34.77
N TYR A 306 29.98 22.31 -35.71
CA TYR A 306 30.47 23.67 -35.51
C TYR A 306 29.78 24.61 -36.51
N VAL A 307 29.08 25.62 -35.99
CA VAL A 307 28.29 26.55 -36.80
C VAL A 307 28.79 27.98 -36.67
N ASN A 308 28.75 28.71 -37.79
CA ASN A 308 28.87 30.17 -37.80
C ASN A 308 27.62 30.82 -37.18
N LYS A 309 27.67 32.12 -36.89
CA LYS A 309 26.51 32.89 -36.36
C LYS A 309 25.24 32.80 -37.23
N ASN A 310 25.38 32.48 -38.51
CA ASN A 310 24.28 32.31 -39.47
C ASN A 310 23.81 30.84 -39.63
N GLY A 311 24.34 29.89 -38.83
CA GLY A 311 24.01 28.47 -38.91
C GLY A 311 24.75 27.67 -40.01
N SER A 312 25.54 28.35 -40.85
CA SER A 312 26.35 27.68 -41.88
C SER A 312 27.55 26.93 -41.27
N PRO A 313 28.08 25.87 -41.93
CA PRO A 313 29.23 25.14 -41.42
C PRO A 313 30.46 26.04 -41.26
N ASP A 314 31.06 26.02 -40.06
CA ASP A 314 32.38 26.61 -39.88
C ASP A 314 33.44 25.69 -40.50
N ARG A 315 34.03 26.16 -41.61
CA ARG A 315 35.04 25.43 -42.40
C ARG A 315 36.44 25.45 -41.78
N ARG A 316 36.66 26.17 -40.68
CA ARG A 316 37.95 26.18 -39.96
C ARG A 316 38.21 24.87 -39.21
N PHE A 317 37.15 24.15 -38.86
CA PHE A 317 37.23 22.88 -38.16
C PHE A 317 37.28 21.72 -39.17
N ARG A 318 38.38 20.96 -39.17
CA ARG A 318 38.59 19.82 -40.09
C ARG A 318 37.59 18.68 -39.88
N ASN A 319 37.10 18.49 -38.66
CA ASN A 319 36.15 17.42 -38.29
C ASN A 319 34.74 17.98 -38.01
N ASN A 320 34.24 18.84 -38.91
CA ASN A 320 32.89 19.39 -38.81
C ASN A 320 31.91 18.54 -39.63
N PHE A 321 31.21 17.61 -38.98
CA PHE A 321 30.22 16.74 -39.61
C PHE A 321 28.79 17.21 -39.31
N GLU A 322 27.84 16.75 -40.12
CA GLU A 322 26.42 17.06 -39.93
C GLU A 322 25.82 16.21 -38.80
N ILE A 323 25.10 16.88 -37.90
CA ILE A 323 24.36 16.30 -36.77
C ILE A 323 22.86 16.36 -37.09
N PRO A 324 22.13 15.23 -37.06
CA PRO A 324 20.70 15.19 -37.24
C PRO A 324 19.95 15.86 -36.07
N ILE A 325 18.90 16.62 -36.42
CA ILE A 325 17.95 17.18 -35.47
C ILE A 325 16.77 16.22 -35.40
N CYS A 326 16.65 15.53 -34.28
CA CYS A 326 15.64 14.54 -33.98
C CYS A 326 14.48 15.16 -33.21
N LEU A 327 13.25 14.70 -33.46
CA LEU A 327 12.08 15.07 -32.68
C LEU A 327 11.79 13.97 -31.66
N TYR A 328 12.00 14.29 -30.39
CA TYR A 328 11.77 13.38 -29.26
C TYR A 328 10.57 13.83 -28.43
N GLU A 329 9.96 12.89 -27.72
CA GLU A 329 8.90 13.14 -26.73
C GLU A 329 9.53 13.20 -25.33
N GLU A 330 9.38 14.32 -24.64
CA GLU A 330 9.72 14.48 -23.24
C GLU A 330 8.48 14.25 -22.38
N ILE A 331 8.57 13.33 -21.43
CA ILE A 331 7.56 13.03 -20.42
C ILE A 331 8.07 13.55 -19.09
N LYS A 332 7.39 14.54 -18.52
CA LYS A 332 7.62 15.03 -17.17
C LYS A 332 6.63 14.35 -16.24
N ILE A 333 7.14 13.64 -15.25
CA ILE A 333 6.37 12.96 -14.22
C ILE A 333 6.58 13.70 -12.92
N GLU A 334 5.50 14.24 -12.35
CA GLU A 334 5.52 14.97 -11.09
C GLU A 334 4.51 14.38 -10.11
N SER A 335 4.79 14.44 -8.80
CA SER A 335 3.80 14.16 -7.75
C SER A 335 3.79 15.24 -6.68
N SER A 336 2.64 15.41 -6.02
CA SER A 336 2.53 16.28 -4.83
C SER A 336 3.45 15.84 -3.69
N SER A 337 3.74 14.54 -3.62
CA SER A 337 4.65 13.89 -2.68
C SER A 337 6.15 14.13 -2.96
N GLY A 338 6.51 14.77 -4.08
CA GLY A 338 7.89 15.19 -4.37
C GLY A 338 8.62 14.41 -5.47
N LEU A 339 7.94 13.52 -6.20
CA LEU A 339 8.52 12.91 -7.40
C LEU A 339 8.63 13.99 -8.49
N ARG A 340 9.81 14.14 -9.12
CA ARG A 340 9.98 15.00 -10.30
C ARG A 340 11.04 14.42 -11.21
N GLU A 341 10.61 13.72 -12.25
CA GLU A 341 11.50 13.03 -13.17
C GLU A 341 11.14 13.37 -14.62
N VAL A 342 12.15 13.40 -15.49
CA VAL A 342 11.97 13.68 -16.92
C VAL A 342 12.53 12.53 -17.74
N ILE A 343 11.64 11.90 -18.51
CA ILE A 343 11.96 10.81 -19.44
C ILE A 343 11.91 11.38 -20.86
N GLN A 344 12.84 10.96 -21.71
CA GLN A 344 12.88 11.31 -23.12
C GLN A 344 12.77 10.05 -23.96
N LEU A 345 11.86 10.03 -24.93
CA LEU A 345 11.59 8.90 -25.81
C LEU A 345 11.79 9.27 -27.28
N SER A 346 12.33 8.32 -28.05
CA SER A 346 12.52 8.49 -29.50
C SER A 346 11.21 8.49 -30.31
N ARG A 347 10.16 7.88 -29.75
CA ARG A 347 8.84 7.75 -30.35
C ARG A 347 7.84 8.71 -29.69
N LEU A 348 6.96 9.29 -30.51
CA LEU A 348 5.93 10.24 -30.07
C LEU A 348 4.60 9.53 -29.74
N GLY A 349 3.79 10.15 -28.89
CA GLY A 349 2.41 9.73 -28.57
C GLY A 349 2.31 8.62 -27.54
N ILE A 350 3.38 8.34 -26.79
CA ILE A 350 3.38 7.37 -25.69
C ILE A 350 2.95 8.05 -24.40
N ALA A 351 3.37 9.30 -24.20
CA ALA A 351 3.03 10.08 -23.01
C ALA A 351 1.52 10.27 -22.82
N GLU A 352 0.79 10.57 -23.89
CA GLU A 352 -0.67 10.71 -23.86
C GLU A 352 -1.37 9.40 -23.45
N LYS A 353 -0.87 8.26 -23.95
CA LYS A 353 -1.40 6.94 -23.59
C LYS A 353 -1.13 6.62 -22.12
N LEU A 354 0.06 6.94 -21.62
CA LEU A 354 0.41 6.76 -20.22
C LEU A 354 -0.46 7.62 -19.31
N LYS A 355 -0.69 8.88 -19.69
CA LYS A 355 -1.59 9.81 -18.99
C LYS A 355 -3.04 9.34 -18.98
N ALA A 356 -3.54 8.84 -20.11
CA ALA A 356 -4.89 8.29 -20.20
C ALA A 356 -5.02 7.02 -19.34
N ALA A 357 -4.02 6.14 -19.36
CA ALA A 357 -4.01 4.93 -18.55
C ALA A 357 -3.95 5.22 -17.05
N SER A 358 -3.13 6.20 -16.61
CA SER A 358 -3.09 6.60 -15.20
C SER A 358 -4.40 7.21 -14.74
N ALA A 359 -5.05 8.03 -15.58
CA ALA A 359 -6.38 8.58 -15.27
C ALA A 359 -7.46 7.49 -15.15
N LYS A 360 -7.43 6.49 -16.03
CA LYS A 360 -8.33 5.32 -15.98
C LYS A 360 -8.14 4.50 -14.69
N MET A 361 -6.89 4.37 -14.21
CA MET A 361 -6.62 3.74 -12.91
C MET A 361 -7.25 4.53 -11.76
N VAL A 362 -7.16 5.86 -11.79
CA VAL A 362 -7.76 6.72 -10.74
C VAL A 362 -9.28 6.55 -10.69
N SER A 363 -9.97 6.50 -11.84
CA SER A 363 -11.42 6.29 -11.87
C SER A 363 -11.80 4.90 -11.34
N ALA A 364 -11.12 3.85 -11.79
CA ALA A 364 -11.40 2.48 -11.38
C ALA A 364 -11.16 2.26 -9.88
N ILE A 365 -10.09 2.84 -9.31
CA ILE A 365 -9.84 2.77 -7.86
C ILE A 365 -10.97 3.47 -7.07
N ARG A 366 -11.47 4.61 -7.57
CA ARG A 366 -12.56 5.34 -6.93
C ARG A 366 -13.86 4.54 -6.98
N GLU A 367 -14.21 4.00 -8.14
CA GLU A 367 -15.41 3.17 -8.33
C GLU A 367 -15.37 1.90 -7.48
N ALA A 368 -14.20 1.25 -7.37
CA ALA A 368 -14.01 0.09 -6.49
C ALA A 368 -14.25 0.44 -5.01
N LYS A 369 -13.76 1.61 -4.54
CA LYS A 369 -14.01 2.09 -3.18
C LYS A 369 -15.49 2.39 -2.94
N GLU A 370 -16.13 3.12 -3.85
CA GLU A 370 -17.56 3.44 -3.77
C GLU A 370 -18.42 2.17 -3.77
N ALA A 371 -18.06 1.15 -4.56
CA ALA A 371 -18.75 -0.14 -4.59
C ALA A 371 -18.55 -0.95 -3.31
N GLU A 372 -17.36 -0.90 -2.69
CA GLU A 372 -17.08 -1.54 -1.40
C GLU A 372 -17.85 -0.86 -0.26
N GLU A 373 -17.88 0.47 -0.26
CA GLU A 373 -18.68 1.29 0.68
C GLU A 373 -20.18 0.98 0.52
N ALA A 374 -20.70 0.95 -0.70
CA ALA A 374 -22.11 0.62 -0.97
C ALA A 374 -22.48 -0.79 -0.49
N LYS A 375 -21.62 -1.79 -0.69
CA LYS A 375 -21.82 -3.16 -0.17
C LYS A 375 -21.80 -3.21 1.35
N ALA A 376 -20.93 -2.42 1.99
CA ALA A 376 -20.87 -2.33 3.44
C ALA A 376 -22.14 -1.69 4.01
N ILE A 377 -22.65 -0.65 3.34
CA ILE A 377 -23.91 0.01 3.67
C ILE A 377 -25.09 -0.96 3.51
N ASP A 378 -25.23 -1.62 2.35
CA ASP A 378 -26.29 -2.62 2.11
C ASP A 378 -26.26 -3.77 3.14
N LYS A 379 -25.07 -4.24 3.51
CA LYS A 379 -24.92 -5.26 4.55
C LYS A 379 -25.35 -4.75 5.93
N TYR A 380 -25.09 -3.49 6.23
CA TYR A 380 -25.52 -2.85 7.47
C TYR A 380 -27.02 -2.60 7.49
N ASP A 381 -27.59 -2.13 6.38
CA ASP A 381 -29.01 -1.83 6.27
C ASP A 381 -29.84 -3.12 6.33
N ARG A 382 -29.44 -4.21 5.63
CA ARG A 382 -30.03 -5.55 5.81
C ARG A 382 -29.91 -6.09 7.23
N TYR A 383 -28.88 -5.68 7.95
CA TYR A 383 -28.69 -6.06 9.34
C TYR A 383 -29.60 -5.27 10.30
N ILE A 384 -29.89 -4.00 9.99
CA ILE A 384 -30.83 -3.13 10.72
C ILE A 384 -32.27 -3.58 10.46
N GLU A 385 -32.62 -3.88 9.21
CA GLU A 385 -33.98 -4.27 8.81
C GLU A 385 -34.42 -5.64 9.36
N GLY A 386 -33.48 -6.43 9.88
CA GLY A 386 -33.72 -7.72 10.50
C GLY A 386 -34.22 -8.75 9.50
N ASP A 387 -33.41 -9.78 9.21
CA ASP A 387 -33.91 -11.05 8.69
C ASP A 387 -34.91 -11.63 9.72
N THR A 388 -36.15 -11.16 9.65
CA THR A 388 -37.33 -11.80 10.20
C THR A 388 -37.66 -12.96 9.28
N GLU A 389 -36.87 -14.04 9.38
CA GLU A 389 -37.36 -15.34 8.99
C GLU A 389 -38.55 -15.68 9.91
N THR A 390 -39.74 -15.43 9.38
CA THR A 390 -41.02 -16.09 9.69
C THR A 390 -41.24 -16.45 11.16
N VAL A 391 -41.88 -15.54 11.90
CA VAL A 391 -42.84 -15.94 12.93
C VAL A 391 -44.21 -15.51 12.41
N GLU A 392 -45.08 -16.50 12.29
CA GLU A 392 -46.44 -16.38 11.78
C GLU A 392 -47.22 -15.28 12.50
N GLU A 393 -48.07 -14.62 11.72
CA GLU A 393 -49.07 -13.63 12.09
C GLU A 393 -49.84 -14.05 13.36
N ASP A 394 -49.89 -13.18 14.36
CA ASP A 394 -51.12 -12.99 15.12
C ASP A 394 -51.39 -11.50 15.29
N ASP A 395 -52.63 -11.15 14.99
CA ASP A 395 -53.11 -9.83 14.63
C ASP A 395 -53.30 -8.97 15.89
N GLY A 396 -52.78 -7.74 15.87
CA GLY A 396 -53.23 -6.69 16.80
C GLY A 396 -52.11 -5.86 17.46
N GLN A 397 -52.10 -4.57 17.11
CA GLN A 397 -51.49 -3.45 17.87
C GLN A 397 -49.99 -3.16 17.63
N GLN A 398 -49.56 -2.88 16.38
CA GLN A 398 -48.13 -2.75 16.03
C GLN A 398 -47.59 -1.33 15.72
N ASP A 399 -48.32 -0.25 16.01
CA ASP A 399 -47.78 1.10 15.75
C ASP A 399 -46.90 1.65 16.89
N GLY A 400 -47.01 1.10 18.11
CA GLY A 400 -46.23 1.54 19.28
C GLY A 400 -44.91 0.79 19.48
N GLU A 401 -44.86 -0.50 19.14
CA GLU A 401 -43.66 -1.34 19.37
C GLU A 401 -42.54 -1.01 18.38
N ASN A 402 -42.87 -0.66 17.13
CA ASN A 402 -41.87 -0.31 16.11
C ASN A 402 -41.12 1.00 16.42
N GLU A 403 -41.78 2.02 16.99
CA GLU A 403 -41.10 3.25 17.45
C GLU A 403 -40.18 2.97 18.66
N GLU A 404 -40.55 2.05 19.54
CA GLU A 404 -39.76 1.72 20.74
C GLU A 404 -38.53 0.87 20.39
N ILE A 405 -38.66 -0.03 19.40
CA ILE A 405 -37.54 -0.81 18.83
C ILE A 405 -36.49 0.12 18.21
N ASP A 406 -36.90 1.12 17.41
CA ASP A 406 -35.99 2.09 16.78
C ASP A 406 -35.22 2.92 17.83
N ALA A 407 -35.88 3.32 18.92
CA ALA A 407 -35.23 4.05 20.02
C ALA A 407 -34.10 3.24 20.70
N TYR A 408 -34.27 1.93 20.85
CA TYR A 408 -33.24 1.07 21.43
C TYR A 408 -32.07 0.83 20.47
N GLU A 409 -32.32 0.74 19.17
CA GLU A 409 -31.27 0.64 18.16
C GLU A 409 -30.43 1.90 18.07
N VAL A 410 -31.08 3.08 18.07
CA VAL A 410 -30.38 4.37 18.09
C VAL A 410 -29.58 4.53 19.39
N LEU A 411 -30.12 4.09 20.54
CA LEU A 411 -29.39 4.09 21.80
C LEU A 411 -28.15 3.19 21.72
N PHE A 412 -28.28 1.99 21.14
CA PHE A 412 -27.18 1.04 20.96
C PHE A 412 -26.06 1.61 20.09
N ASP A 413 -26.41 2.17 18.93
CA ASP A 413 -25.43 2.76 18.02
C ASP A 413 -24.73 3.96 18.67
N LEU A 414 -25.48 4.76 19.43
CA LEU A 414 -24.93 5.91 20.15
C LEU A 414 -23.92 5.48 21.22
N ILE A 415 -24.23 4.51 22.07
CA ILE A 415 -23.27 4.01 23.07
C ILE A 415 -22.07 3.32 22.43
N CYS A 416 -22.25 2.68 21.26
CA CYS A 416 -21.15 2.10 20.49
C CYS A 416 -20.26 3.18 19.83
N CYS A 417 -20.80 4.33 19.41
CA CYS A 417 -20.00 5.47 18.98
C CYS A 417 -19.03 5.92 20.08
N PHE A 418 -19.50 6.05 21.32
CA PHE A 418 -18.63 6.43 22.44
C PHE A 418 -17.59 5.37 22.77
N MET A 419 -17.94 4.08 22.66
CA MET A 419 -16.99 2.99 22.87
C MET A 419 -15.86 2.97 21.82
N VAL A 420 -16.05 3.51 20.61
CA VAL A 420 -15.07 3.41 19.50
C VAL A 420 -14.45 4.76 19.12
N VAL A 421 -14.83 5.85 19.80
CA VAL A 421 -14.40 7.23 19.46
C VAL A 421 -12.89 7.44 19.57
N ASP A 422 -12.23 6.68 20.45
CA ASP A 422 -10.79 6.69 20.63
C ASP A 422 -10.03 5.77 19.65
N GLY A 423 -10.77 5.02 18.82
CA GLY A 423 -10.25 4.05 17.86
C GLY A 423 -9.92 2.68 18.47
N LYS A 424 -10.21 2.49 19.77
CA LYS A 424 -10.12 1.21 20.48
C LYS A 424 -11.52 0.86 21.00
N ALA A 425 -11.69 -0.35 21.51
CA ALA A 425 -12.93 -0.77 22.17
C ALA A 425 -12.53 -1.72 23.29
N SER A 426 -12.50 -1.22 24.52
CA SER A 426 -12.07 -1.95 25.70
C SER A 426 -13.04 -3.09 26.01
N THR A 427 -12.52 -4.21 26.54
CA THR A 427 -13.39 -5.32 26.97
C THR A 427 -14.38 -4.88 28.06
N LYS A 428 -13.98 -3.93 28.91
CA LYS A 428 -14.83 -3.35 29.95
C LYS A 428 -15.97 -2.52 29.36
N GLU A 429 -15.70 -1.73 28.33
CA GLU A 429 -16.72 -0.95 27.63
C GLU A 429 -17.71 -1.85 26.91
N LYS A 430 -17.22 -2.89 26.21
CA LYS A 430 -18.08 -3.90 25.57
C LYS A 430 -19.01 -4.58 26.57
N GLU A 431 -18.48 -5.01 27.71
CA GLU A 431 -19.29 -5.58 28.80
C GLU A 431 -20.32 -4.57 29.33
N LYS A 432 -19.96 -3.29 29.39
CA LYS A 432 -20.86 -2.24 29.85
C LYS A 432 -21.98 -1.93 28.86
N VAL A 433 -21.69 -1.92 27.56
CA VAL A 433 -22.68 -1.79 26.48
C VAL A 433 -23.68 -2.94 26.57
N VAL A 434 -23.20 -4.19 26.67
CA VAL A 434 -24.05 -5.38 26.82
C VAL A 434 -24.90 -5.29 28.09
N PHE A 435 -24.32 -4.83 29.21
CA PHE A 435 -25.05 -4.63 30.46
C PHE A 435 -26.15 -3.57 30.36
N ILE A 436 -25.88 -2.44 29.69
CA ILE A 436 -26.85 -1.37 29.47
C ILE A 436 -28.00 -1.89 28.61
N MET A 437 -27.69 -2.56 27.49
CA MET A 437 -28.72 -3.10 26.61
C MET A 437 -29.58 -4.14 27.29
N LYS A 438 -29.01 -5.03 28.12
CA LYS A 438 -29.80 -5.98 28.92
C LYS A 438 -30.73 -5.31 29.93
N LYS A 439 -30.37 -4.11 30.41
CA LYS A 439 -31.12 -3.37 31.43
C LYS A 439 -32.22 -2.49 30.83
N VAL A 440 -31.98 -1.97 29.63
CA VAL A 440 -32.90 -1.05 28.92
C VAL A 440 -33.82 -1.83 27.97
N ALA A 441 -33.34 -2.88 27.33
CA ALA A 441 -34.10 -3.78 26.47
C ALA A 441 -34.31 -5.13 27.18
N SER A 442 -35.52 -5.39 27.65
CA SER A 442 -35.88 -6.67 28.29
C SER A 442 -35.87 -7.87 27.33
N THR A 443 -35.67 -7.66 26.03
CA THR A 443 -35.75 -8.67 24.96
C THR A 443 -34.39 -9.04 24.33
N TRP A 444 -33.32 -8.26 24.51
CA TRP A 444 -32.02 -8.54 23.86
C TRP A 444 -31.20 -9.57 24.64
N SER A 445 -30.76 -10.62 23.97
CA SER A 445 -29.86 -11.62 24.54
C SER A 445 -28.40 -11.11 24.59
N GLU A 446 -27.60 -11.70 25.48
CA GLU A 446 -26.18 -11.34 25.63
C GLU A 446 -25.37 -11.65 24.35
N SER A 447 -25.70 -12.75 23.67
CA SER A 447 -25.08 -13.15 22.41
C SER A 447 -25.43 -12.20 21.27
N MET A 448 -26.69 -11.77 21.18
CA MET A 448 -27.15 -10.79 20.20
C MET A 448 -26.42 -9.46 20.36
N SER A 449 -26.29 -8.96 21.60
CA SER A 449 -25.60 -7.70 21.88
C SER A 449 -24.11 -7.75 21.51
N LYS A 450 -23.42 -8.87 21.80
CA LYS A 450 -22.01 -9.06 21.41
C LYS A 450 -21.84 -9.12 19.88
N SER A 451 -22.75 -9.81 19.19
CA SER A 451 -22.76 -9.85 17.72
C SER A 451 -22.99 -8.46 17.11
N LYS A 452 -23.93 -7.69 17.68
CA LYS A 452 -24.19 -6.29 17.27
C LYS A 452 -22.95 -5.41 17.44
N ILE A 453 -22.23 -5.55 18.54
CA ILE A 453 -20.99 -4.80 18.80
C ILE A 453 -19.93 -5.10 17.75
N ASP A 454 -19.72 -6.37 17.42
CA ASP A 454 -18.69 -6.75 16.44
C ASP A 454 -19.06 -6.29 15.02
N GLY A 455 -20.36 -6.31 14.67
CA GLY A 455 -20.88 -5.73 13.44
C GLY A 455 -20.63 -4.22 13.35
N PHE A 456 -20.95 -3.49 14.41
CA PHE A 456 -20.70 -2.05 14.50
C PHE A 456 -19.21 -1.70 14.35
N ILE A 457 -18.33 -2.43 15.06
CA ILE A 457 -16.88 -2.23 14.95
C ILE A 457 -16.39 -2.50 13.51
N ALA A 458 -16.94 -3.52 12.84
CA ALA A 458 -16.61 -3.79 11.44
C ALA A 458 -17.04 -2.63 10.53
N SER A 459 -18.23 -2.06 10.73
CA SER A 459 -18.70 -0.88 10.00
C SER A 459 -17.78 0.33 10.21
N VAL A 460 -17.35 0.60 11.45
CA VAL A 460 -16.42 1.70 11.76
C VAL A 460 -15.08 1.53 11.05
N ARG A 461 -14.58 0.30 10.93
CA ARG A 461 -13.33 0.01 10.22
C ARG A 461 -13.43 0.18 8.71
N LEU A 462 -14.62 -0.02 8.14
CA LEU A 462 -14.85 0.04 6.69
C LEU A 462 -15.19 1.45 6.21
N ILE A 463 -16.15 2.11 6.86
CA ILE A 463 -16.73 3.39 6.40
C ILE A 463 -16.08 4.60 7.13
N GLY A 464 -15.42 4.34 8.26
CA GLY A 464 -14.78 5.37 9.08
C GLY A 464 -15.74 6.00 10.11
N PHE A 465 -15.17 6.45 11.23
CA PHE A 465 -15.92 7.02 12.35
C PHE A 465 -16.76 8.26 11.99
N PRO A 466 -16.26 9.25 11.20
CA PRO A 466 -17.02 10.47 10.93
C PRO A 466 -18.35 10.25 10.21
N ALA A 467 -18.39 9.31 9.26
CA ALA A 467 -19.60 8.97 8.51
C ALA A 467 -20.66 8.30 9.39
N ILE A 468 -20.23 7.44 10.32
CA ILE A 468 -21.11 6.79 11.30
C ILE A 468 -21.62 7.82 12.30
N GLU A 469 -20.76 8.72 12.78
CA GLU A 469 -21.15 9.80 13.69
C GLU A 469 -22.29 10.64 13.10
N GLU A 470 -22.17 11.09 11.85
CA GLU A 470 -23.21 11.87 11.17
C GLU A 470 -24.54 11.10 11.06
N ARG A 471 -24.48 9.82 10.68
CA ARG A 471 -25.66 8.95 10.53
C ARG A 471 -26.37 8.69 11.85
N VAL A 472 -25.63 8.40 12.91
CA VAL A 472 -26.21 8.15 14.25
C VAL A 472 -26.81 9.44 14.80
N PHE A 473 -26.14 10.58 14.61
CA PHE A 473 -26.58 11.85 15.17
C PHE A 473 -27.82 12.39 14.46
N GLY A 474 -27.99 12.09 13.17
CA GLY A 474 -29.21 12.40 12.42
C GLY A 474 -30.48 11.72 12.96
N ARG A 475 -30.34 10.60 13.68
CA ARG A 475 -31.46 9.83 14.27
C ARG A 475 -31.77 10.20 15.72
N LEU A 476 -31.09 11.19 16.31
CA LEU A 476 -31.32 11.59 17.71
C LEU A 476 -32.73 12.15 17.99
N HIS A 477 -33.46 12.54 16.94
CA HIS A 477 -34.84 13.02 17.03
C HIS A 477 -35.84 11.97 17.58
N VAL A 478 -35.46 10.69 17.56
CA VAL A 478 -36.26 9.60 18.14
C VAL A 478 -36.45 9.79 19.67
N PHE A 479 -35.51 10.44 20.36
CA PHE A 479 -35.62 10.73 21.80
C PHE A 479 -36.41 12.01 22.08
N LYS A 480 -37.74 11.92 21.98
CA LYS A 480 -38.68 13.05 22.10
C LYS A 480 -38.75 13.66 23.51
N THR A 481 -38.58 12.86 24.57
CA THR A 481 -38.79 13.32 25.96
C THR A 481 -37.49 13.63 26.70
N LYS A 482 -37.53 14.64 27.59
CA LYS A 482 -36.41 14.98 28.48
C LYS A 482 -35.92 13.79 29.30
N LYS A 483 -36.84 12.95 29.79
CA LYS A 483 -36.50 11.72 30.52
C LYS A 483 -35.71 10.73 29.67
N GLN A 484 -36.09 10.50 28.42
CA GLN A 484 -35.33 9.63 27.50
C GLN A 484 -33.92 10.17 27.25
N ARG A 485 -33.78 11.48 26.99
CA ARG A 485 -32.47 12.12 26.79
C ARG A 485 -31.57 12.01 28.04
N GLU A 486 -32.14 12.15 29.25
CA GLU A 486 -31.40 11.90 30.50
C GLU A 486 -30.95 10.45 30.66
N VAL A 487 -31.76 9.47 30.25
CA VAL A 487 -31.39 8.05 30.25
C VAL A 487 -30.25 7.79 29.27
N VAL A 488 -30.32 8.38 28.06
CA VAL A 488 -29.26 8.29 27.05
C VAL A 488 -27.93 8.83 27.58
N ILE A 489 -27.94 10.05 28.14
CA ILE A 489 -26.73 10.67 28.72
C ILE A 489 -26.18 9.81 29.86
N ARG A 490 -27.04 9.23 30.69
CA ARG A 490 -26.61 8.33 31.78
C ARG A 490 -26.01 7.03 31.24
N ALA A 491 -26.56 6.46 30.17
CA ALA A 491 -26.00 5.28 29.51
C ALA A 491 -24.62 5.56 28.91
N ILE A 492 -24.46 6.70 28.22
CA ILE A 492 -23.17 7.14 27.68
C ILE A 492 -22.13 7.30 28.79
N ASN A 493 -22.47 8.01 29.87
CA ASN A 493 -21.56 8.20 31.00
C ASN A 493 -21.15 6.88 31.66
N LEU A 494 -22.03 5.87 31.68
CA LEU A 494 -21.70 4.55 32.20
C LEU A 494 -20.65 3.83 31.35
N VAL A 495 -20.65 4.02 30.02
CA VAL A 495 -19.65 3.45 29.10
C VAL A 495 -18.32 4.20 29.27
N ILE A 496 -18.33 5.53 29.25
CA ILE A 496 -17.12 6.36 29.43
C ILE A 496 -16.42 6.07 30.77
N GLN A 497 -17.18 5.83 31.84
CA GLN A 497 -16.64 5.50 33.17
C GLN A 497 -16.18 4.03 33.32
N ALA A 498 -16.37 3.19 32.30
CA ALA A 498 -15.91 1.80 32.34
C ALA A 498 -14.37 1.72 32.32
N ASP A 499 -13.72 2.72 31.73
CA ASP A 499 -12.28 2.89 31.74
C ASP A 499 -11.84 3.94 32.78
N SER A 500 -10.64 3.74 33.34
CA SER A 500 -10.14 4.55 34.48
C SER A 500 -9.66 5.95 34.09
N VAL A 501 -9.63 6.29 32.80
CA VAL A 501 -9.16 7.57 32.27
C VAL A 501 -10.10 8.02 31.16
N SER A 502 -10.90 9.06 31.39
CA SER A 502 -11.77 9.63 30.36
C SER A 502 -10.95 10.32 29.26
N ASN A 503 -11.26 10.03 28.00
CA ASN A 503 -10.54 10.57 26.85
C ASN A 503 -11.04 11.98 26.46
N SER A 504 -10.16 12.86 25.99
CA SER A 504 -10.54 14.19 25.51
C SER A 504 -11.53 14.15 24.34
N ARG A 505 -11.47 13.09 23.52
CA ARG A 505 -12.42 12.87 22.41
C ARG A 505 -13.82 12.50 22.88
N GLU A 506 -13.95 11.66 23.90
CA GLU A 506 -15.25 11.29 24.51
C GLU A 506 -15.92 12.52 25.11
N ILE A 507 -15.16 13.36 25.81
CA ILE A 507 -15.66 14.61 26.40
C ILE A 507 -16.15 15.57 25.31
N ALA A 508 -15.40 15.70 24.21
CA ALA A 508 -15.80 16.54 23.08
C ALA A 508 -17.08 16.01 22.40
N LEU A 509 -17.19 14.70 22.21
CA LEU A 509 -18.37 14.05 21.63
C LEU A 509 -19.60 14.22 22.53
N LEU A 510 -19.42 14.07 23.85
CA LEU A 510 -20.48 14.26 24.85
C LEU A 510 -20.97 15.71 24.88
N ALA A 511 -20.06 16.68 24.81
CA ALA A 511 -20.42 18.09 24.72
C ALA A 511 -21.22 18.41 23.45
N LYS A 512 -20.87 17.77 22.32
CA LYS A 512 -21.59 17.90 21.04
C LYS A 512 -23.01 17.35 21.15
N ILE A 513 -23.20 16.18 21.76
CA ILE A 513 -24.53 15.58 21.95
C ILE A 513 -25.39 16.39 22.92
N ASN A 514 -24.82 16.87 24.03
CA ASN A 514 -25.56 17.73 24.96
C ASN A 514 -26.07 18.99 24.25
N LYS A 515 -25.22 19.63 23.44
CA LYS A 515 -25.64 20.78 22.63
C LYS A 515 -26.77 20.43 21.67
N MET A 516 -26.71 19.28 20.99
CA MET A 516 -27.78 18.85 20.07
C MET A 516 -29.09 18.55 20.81
N PHE A 517 -29.03 17.98 22.01
CA PHE A 517 -30.22 17.76 22.84
C PHE A 517 -30.82 19.06 23.38
N ASP A 518 -29.99 20.06 23.70
CA ASP A 518 -30.43 21.40 24.08
C ASP A 518 -31.09 22.12 22.89
N ASP A 519 -30.52 22.02 21.68
CA ASP A 519 -31.10 22.61 20.46
C ASP A 519 -32.47 21.98 20.11
N LEU A 520 -32.66 20.69 20.43
CA LEU A 520 -33.93 19.96 20.32
C LEU A 520 -34.91 20.26 21.48
N GLU A 521 -34.53 21.02 22.51
CA GLU A 521 -35.48 21.55 23.53
C GLU A 521 -36.08 22.90 23.13
N VAL A 522 -35.47 23.58 22.17
CA VAL A 522 -35.87 24.93 21.73
C VAL A 522 -36.81 24.90 20.51
N GLN A 523 -36.86 23.79 19.78
CA GLN A 523 -37.84 23.49 18.73
C GLN A 523 -39.10 22.85 19.31
#